data_AF-A0A4Y2LK16-F1
#
_entry.id   AF-A0A4Y2LK16-F1
#
_cell.length_a   1.000
_cell.length_b   1.000
_cell.length_c   1.000
_cell.angle_alpha   90.00
_cell.angle_beta   90.00
_cell.angle_gamma   90.00
#
_symmetry.space_group_name_H-M   'P 1'
#
loop_
_entity.id
_entity.type
_entity.pdbx_description
1 polymer ?
#
loop_
_entity_poly.entity_id
_entity_poly.type
_entity_poly.pdbx_seq_one_letter_code
_entity_poly.pdbx_strand_id
1 'polypeptide(L)'
;MLKSSDACVCPSNINRLFHSLLQNRKVTLMTTQGRATKDQKQGCPQGSFCGPARWNLVANEIPNQVWPDNVHIQAFADDFALVIKADRNKSLVEDTQIAITQFISWCSENELAISAEKANYILFSKIVRSPKITWNGCKNKYS
;
A
#
# COMPACT_ATOMS: atom_id res chain seq x y z
N MET A 1 8.07 -2.15 -9.26
CA MET A 1 7.47 -0.81 -9.59
C MET A 1 7.26 -0.45 -11.08
N LEU A 2 7.64 -1.27 -12.07
CA LEU A 2 7.51 -0.96 -13.52
C LEU A 2 6.30 -1.61 -14.21
N LYS A 3 5.64 -2.58 -13.57
CA LYS A 3 4.56 -3.37 -14.20
C LYS A 3 3.27 -2.58 -14.47
N SER A 4 2.96 -1.55 -13.67
CA SER A 4 1.68 -0.84 -13.78
C SER A 4 1.60 0.20 -14.92
N SER A 5 2.74 0.59 -15.51
CA SER A 5 2.78 1.62 -16.55
C SER A 5 2.41 1.10 -17.95
N ASP A 6 2.42 -0.22 -18.14
CA ASP A 6 2.07 -0.88 -19.41
C ASP A 6 0.55 -1.14 -19.54
N ALA A 7 -0.19 -1.05 -18.42
CA ALA A 7 -1.64 -1.27 -18.38
C ALA A 7 -2.47 0.00 -18.70
N CYS A 8 -1.86 1.18 -18.63
CA CYS A 8 -2.51 2.45 -18.95
C CYS A 8 -2.26 2.80 -20.43
N VAL A 9 -3.31 3.22 -21.15
CA VAL A 9 -3.21 3.78 -22.52
C VAL A 9 -2.53 5.16 -22.43
N CYS A 10 -1.25 5.15 -22.12
CA CYS A 10 -0.43 6.34 -21.94
C CYS A 10 0.32 6.61 -23.25
N PRO A 11 0.15 7.81 -23.86
CA PRO A 11 0.91 8.22 -25.03
C PRO A 11 2.42 7.99 -24.83
N SER A 12 3.10 7.43 -25.84
CA SER A 12 4.49 6.97 -25.73
C SER A 12 5.47 8.08 -25.31
N ASN A 13 5.18 9.34 -25.66
CA ASN A 13 5.92 10.52 -25.24
C ASN A 13 5.83 10.77 -23.73
N ILE A 14 4.66 10.53 -23.12
CA ILE A 14 4.45 10.69 -21.68
C ILE A 14 5.14 9.54 -20.94
N ASN A 15 4.96 8.28 -21.37
CA ASN A 15 5.66 7.14 -20.78
C ASN A 15 7.19 7.32 -20.86
N ARG A 16 7.72 7.81 -21.98
CA ARG A 16 9.16 8.13 -22.11
C ARG A 16 9.61 9.22 -21.14
N LEU A 17 8.79 10.26 -20.92
CA LEU A 17 9.07 11.31 -19.94
C LEU A 17 9.14 10.73 -18.52
N PHE A 18 8.21 9.83 -18.17
CA PHE A 18 8.23 9.11 -16.89
C PHE A 18 9.49 8.24 -16.73
N HIS A 19 9.85 7.45 -17.74
CA HIS A 19 11.08 6.67 -17.71
C HIS A 19 12.31 7.56 -17.53
N SER A 20 12.39 8.67 -18.26
CA SER A 20 13.50 9.62 -18.16
C SER A 20 13.57 10.30 -16.79
N LEU A 21 12.43 10.59 -16.15
CA LEU A 21 12.38 11.19 -14.81
C LEU A 21 12.80 10.23 -13.70
N LEU A 22 12.76 8.91 -13.95
CA LEU A 22 12.98 7.88 -12.93
C LEU A 22 14.31 7.15 -13.08
N GLN A 23 14.91 7.19 -14.27
CA GLN A 23 16.22 6.58 -14.55
C GLN A 23 17.39 7.49 -14.17
N ASN A 24 18.54 6.88 -13.83
CA ASN A 24 19.82 7.57 -13.56
C ASN A 24 19.76 8.67 -12.48
N ARG A 25 18.87 8.54 -11.50
CA ARG A 25 18.76 9.51 -10.41
C ARG A 25 19.86 9.31 -9.38
N LYS A 26 20.60 10.39 -9.12
CA LYS A 26 21.63 10.47 -8.09
C LYS A 26 21.29 11.60 -7.13
N VAL A 27 21.35 11.32 -5.84
CA VAL A 27 21.26 12.32 -4.78
C VAL A 27 22.68 12.68 -4.38
N THR A 28 23.00 13.96 -4.47
CA THR A 28 24.29 14.50 -4.06
C THR A 28 24.09 15.36 -2.83
N LEU A 29 24.73 14.99 -1.73
CA LEU A 29 24.72 15.73 -0.47
C LEU A 29 26.12 16.28 -0.21
N MET A 30 26.18 17.53 0.23
CA MET A 30 27.41 18.11 0.77
C MET A 30 27.45 17.82 2.26
N THR A 31 28.44 17.04 2.70
CA THR A 31 28.71 16.76 4.11
C THR A 31 29.95 17.54 4.55
N THR A 32 30.19 17.59 5.85
CA THR A 32 31.43 18.17 6.43
C THR A 32 32.70 17.43 5.98
N GLN A 33 32.57 16.22 5.41
CA GLN A 33 33.67 15.42 4.87
C GLN A 33 33.75 15.45 3.33
N GLY A 34 32.89 16.23 2.66
CA GLY A 34 32.90 16.41 1.20
C GLY A 34 31.59 16.01 0.51
N ARG A 35 31.66 15.79 -0.80
CA ARG A 35 30.49 15.47 -1.62
C ARG A 35 30.18 13.97 -1.57
N ALA A 36 29.06 13.59 -0.98
CA ALA A 36 28.54 12.23 -1.02
C ALA A 36 27.48 12.10 -2.12
N THR A 37 27.67 11.17 -3.05
CA THR A 37 26.68 10.88 -4.11
C THR A 37 26.14 9.47 -3.95
N LYS A 38 24.82 9.30 -3.97
CA LYS A 38 24.17 7.99 -3.87
C LYS A 38 23.08 7.83 -4.92
N ASP A 39 23.01 6.65 -5.53
CA ASP A 39 21.95 6.34 -6.49
C ASP A 39 20.60 6.19 -5.78
N GLN A 40 19.56 6.85 -6.32
CA GLN A 40 18.19 6.74 -5.82
C GLN A 40 17.35 5.84 -6.72
N LYS A 41 17.30 4.55 -6.33
CA LYS A 41 16.59 3.50 -7.08
C LYS A 41 15.08 3.43 -6.79
N GLN A 42 14.59 4.05 -5.72
CA GLN A 42 13.19 4.02 -5.29
C GLN A 42 12.64 5.42 -4.96
N GLY A 43 11.31 5.56 -4.92
CA GLY A 43 10.60 6.83 -4.63
C GLY A 43 10.54 7.82 -5.79
N CYS A 44 9.91 8.97 -5.58
CA CYS A 44 9.93 10.12 -6.49
C CYS A 44 10.62 11.31 -5.78
N PRO A 45 11.24 12.27 -6.48
CA PRO A 45 11.73 13.49 -5.84
C PRO A 45 10.60 14.18 -5.08
N GLN A 46 10.84 14.61 -3.84
CA GLN A 46 9.90 15.46 -3.11
C GLN A 46 9.62 16.72 -3.94
N GLY A 47 8.34 17.04 -4.16
CA GLY A 47 7.92 18.15 -5.02
C GLY A 47 7.70 17.79 -6.49
N SER A 48 7.86 16.53 -6.89
CA SER A 48 7.47 16.10 -8.25
C SER A 48 5.95 15.98 -8.39
N PHE A 49 5.38 16.68 -9.37
CA PHE A 49 3.96 16.58 -9.75
C PHE A 49 3.52 15.14 -10.08
N CYS A 50 4.46 14.32 -10.56
CA CYS A 50 4.23 12.94 -10.97
C CYS A 50 4.13 11.92 -9.82
N GLY A 51 4.51 12.29 -8.59
CA GLY A 51 4.43 11.39 -7.43
C GLY A 51 3.00 10.93 -7.13
N PRO A 52 2.04 11.86 -6.91
CA PRO A 52 0.64 11.52 -6.64
C PRO A 52 -0.04 10.74 -7.77
N ALA A 53 0.22 11.11 -9.03
CA ALA A 53 -0.36 10.40 -10.18
C ALA A 53 0.13 8.94 -10.26
N ARG A 54 1.40 8.70 -9.94
CA ARG A 54 1.97 7.35 -9.91
C ARG A 54 1.48 6.54 -8.72
N TRP A 55 1.31 7.18 -7.57
CA TRP A 55 0.69 6.55 -6.41
C TRP A 55 -0.73 6.12 -6.72
N ASN A 56 -1.53 6.97 -7.39
CA ASN A 56 -2.88 6.62 -7.79
C ASN A 56 -2.93 5.41 -8.74
N LEU A 57 -1.93 5.22 -9.62
CA LEU A 57 -1.87 4.02 -10.47
C LEU A 57 -1.69 2.75 -9.64
N VAL A 58 -0.78 2.77 -8.65
CA VAL A 58 -0.55 1.62 -7.77
C VAL A 58 -1.74 1.41 -6.82
N ALA A 59 -2.21 2.47 -6.17
CA ALA A 59 -3.32 2.43 -5.23
C ALA A 59 -4.66 2.07 -5.89
N ASN A 60 -4.84 2.30 -7.20
CA ASN A 60 -6.01 1.83 -7.93
C ASN A 60 -5.97 0.33 -8.24
N GLU A 61 -4.84 -0.37 -8.06
CA GLU A 61 -4.80 -1.83 -8.29
C GLU A 61 -5.49 -2.59 -7.16
N ILE A 62 -5.34 -2.15 -5.90
CA ILE A 62 -5.83 -2.90 -4.75
C ILE A 62 -7.37 -3.00 -4.68
N PRO A 63 -8.18 -1.94 -4.96
CA PRO A 63 -9.63 -2.05 -4.95
C PRO A 63 -10.18 -2.85 -6.13
N ASN A 64 -9.38 -3.01 -7.19
CA ASN A 64 -9.74 -3.80 -8.37
C ASN A 64 -9.34 -5.28 -8.26
N GLN A 65 -8.72 -5.71 -7.16
CA GLN A 65 -8.49 -7.13 -6.91
C GLN A 65 -9.79 -7.87 -6.59
N VAL A 66 -9.78 -9.20 -6.77
CA VAL A 66 -10.87 -10.05 -6.32
C VAL A 66 -10.79 -10.19 -4.80
N TRP A 67 -11.78 -9.67 -4.10
CA TRP A 67 -11.94 -9.79 -2.65
C TRP A 67 -13.03 -10.80 -2.31
N PRO A 68 -12.99 -11.44 -1.14
CA PRO A 68 -14.12 -12.23 -0.65
C PRO A 68 -15.40 -11.37 -0.56
N ASP A 69 -16.56 -11.98 -0.79
CA ASP A 69 -17.86 -11.28 -0.90
C ASP A 69 -18.20 -10.36 0.29
N ASN A 70 -17.62 -10.65 1.45
CA ASN A 70 -17.90 -9.96 2.69
C ASN A 70 -16.81 -8.96 3.09
N VAL A 71 -15.84 -8.72 2.20
CA VAL A 71 -14.71 -7.84 2.37
C VAL A 71 -14.82 -6.70 1.35
N HIS A 72 -14.81 -5.48 1.85
CA HIS A 72 -14.76 -4.29 1.04
C HIS A 72 -13.49 -3.51 1.35
N ILE A 73 -12.76 -3.09 0.32
CA ILE A 73 -11.58 -2.24 0.49
C ILE A 73 -11.81 -0.87 -0.16
N GLN A 74 -11.42 0.18 0.55
CA GLN A 74 -11.40 1.53 0.05
C GLN A 74 -10.00 2.12 0.23
N ALA A 75 -9.46 2.71 -0.83
CA ALA A 75 -8.23 3.49 -0.78
C ALA A 75 -8.57 4.98 -0.91
N PHE A 76 -7.89 5.83 -0.12
CA PHE A 76 -7.92 7.28 -0.28
C PHE A 76 -6.53 7.85 0.01
N ALA A 77 -5.90 8.43 -1.02
CA ALA A 77 -4.48 8.78 -0.95
C ALA A 77 -3.65 7.59 -0.42
N ASP A 78 -2.83 7.79 0.61
CA ASP A 78 -2.00 6.76 1.24
C ASP A 78 -2.72 5.91 2.29
N ASP A 79 -3.98 6.23 2.61
CA ASP A 79 -4.79 5.49 3.57
C ASP A 79 -5.63 4.39 2.91
N PHE A 80 -5.66 3.23 3.55
CA PHE A 80 -6.48 2.07 3.13
C PHE A 80 -7.40 1.66 4.27
N ALA A 81 -8.68 1.44 3.94
CA ALA A 81 -9.69 0.95 4.86
C ALA A 81 -10.23 -0.39 4.37
N LEU A 82 -10.15 -1.40 5.24
CA LEU A 82 -10.69 -2.75 5.00
C LEU A 82 -11.92 -2.95 5.90
N VAL A 83 -13.08 -3.13 5.28
CA VAL A 83 -14.36 -3.31 5.97
C VAL A 83 -14.82 -4.75 5.76
N ILE A 84 -14.82 -5.54 6.83
CA ILE A 84 -15.24 -6.93 6.82
C ILE A 84 -16.55 -7.08 7.56
N LYS A 85 -17.54 -7.70 6.92
CA LYS A 85 -18.85 -7.99 7.52
C LYS A 85 -18.97 -9.50 7.75
N ALA A 86 -19.41 -9.90 8.93
CA ALA A 86 -19.75 -11.30 9.19
C ALA A 86 -20.80 -11.41 10.30
N ASP A 87 -21.68 -12.41 10.19
CA ASP A 87 -22.76 -12.63 11.15
C ASP A 87 -22.30 -13.42 12.39
N ARG A 88 -21.11 -14.04 12.33
CA ARG A 88 -20.53 -14.86 13.41
C ARG A 88 -19.09 -14.44 13.68
N ASN A 89 -18.68 -14.45 14.95
CA ASN A 89 -17.32 -14.08 15.36
C ASN A 89 -16.24 -14.96 14.70
N LYS A 90 -16.49 -16.28 14.59
CA LYS A 90 -15.54 -17.20 13.95
C LYS A 90 -15.30 -16.84 12.48
N SER A 91 -16.38 -16.62 11.72
CA SER A 91 -16.29 -16.19 10.32
C SER A 91 -15.63 -14.82 10.21
N LEU A 92 -15.95 -13.87 11.10
CA LEU A 92 -15.30 -12.57 11.12
C LEU A 92 -13.78 -12.69 11.23
N VAL A 93 -13.27 -13.54 12.12
CA VAL A 93 -11.82 -13.75 12.29
C VAL A 93 -11.20 -14.39 11.04
N GLU A 94 -11.85 -15.42 10.49
CA GLU A 94 -11.37 -16.13 9.30
C GLU A 94 -11.30 -15.17 8.09
N ASP A 95 -12.37 -14.43 7.83
CA ASP A 95 -12.47 -13.51 6.70
C ASP A 95 -11.52 -12.31 6.87
N THR A 96 -11.38 -11.81 8.10
CA THR A 96 -10.39 -10.77 8.42
C THR A 96 -8.97 -11.27 8.15
N GLN A 97 -8.65 -12.49 8.58
CA GLN A 97 -7.31 -13.04 8.38
C GLN A 97 -7.00 -13.26 6.90
N ILE A 98 -7.96 -13.77 6.12
CA ILE A 98 -7.82 -13.93 4.67
C ILE A 98 -7.55 -12.58 4.00
N ALA A 99 -8.36 -11.57 4.31
CA ALA A 99 -8.24 -10.26 3.70
C ALA A 99 -6.92 -9.55 4.08
N ILE A 100 -6.48 -9.68 5.33
CA ILE A 100 -5.18 -9.18 5.79
C ILE A 100 -4.04 -9.87 5.03
N THR A 101 -4.07 -11.20 4.93
CA THR A 101 -3.03 -11.95 4.22
C THR A 101 -2.95 -11.55 2.74
N GLN A 102 -4.09 -11.37 2.09
CA GLN A 102 -4.14 -10.88 0.70
C GLN A 102 -3.55 -9.47 0.57
N PHE A 103 -3.91 -8.55 1.47
CA PHE A 103 -3.38 -7.19 1.46
C PHE A 103 -1.85 -7.17 1.65
N ILE A 104 -1.33 -8.00 2.56
CA ILE A 104 0.12 -8.13 2.80
C ILE A 104 0.86 -8.69 1.57
N SER A 105 0.25 -9.66 0.86
CA SER A 105 0.80 -10.16 -0.40
C SER A 105 0.91 -9.05 -1.43
N TRP A 106 -0.17 -8.29 -1.63
CA TRP A 106 -0.18 -7.16 -2.56
C TRP A 106 0.85 -6.08 -2.22
N CYS A 107 1.01 -5.73 -0.93
CA CYS A 107 2.05 -4.79 -0.51
C CYS A 107 3.44 -5.32 -0.81
N SER A 108 3.69 -6.62 -0.58
CA SER A 108 4.98 -7.25 -0.87
C SER A 108 5.30 -7.24 -2.37
N GLU A 109 4.30 -7.54 -3.21
CA GLU A 109 4.42 -7.48 -4.68
C GLU A 109 4.71 -6.07 -5.21
N ASN A 110 4.19 -5.05 -4.52
CA ASN A 110 4.36 -3.64 -4.88
C ASN A 110 5.54 -2.95 -4.19
N GLU A 111 6.38 -3.69 -3.46
CA GLU A 111 7.51 -3.15 -2.69
C GLU A 111 7.07 -2.08 -1.67
N LEU A 112 5.86 -2.21 -1.12
CA LEU A 112 5.29 -1.30 -0.12
C LEU A 112 5.59 -1.80 1.30
N ALA A 113 6.09 -0.90 2.13
CA ALA A 113 6.29 -1.17 3.55
C ALA A 113 5.03 -0.78 4.35
N ILE A 114 4.42 -1.76 5.02
CA ILE A 114 3.28 -1.52 5.90
C ILE A 114 3.79 -1.14 7.28
N SER A 115 3.32 -0.02 7.83
CA SER A 115 3.58 0.34 9.22
C SER A 115 2.56 -0.36 10.12
N ALA A 116 2.91 -1.54 10.63
CA ALA A 116 2.06 -2.29 11.55
C ALA A 116 1.68 -1.49 12.82
N GLU A 117 2.55 -0.57 13.25
CA GLU A 117 2.31 0.33 14.38
C GLU A 117 1.19 1.34 14.15
N LYS A 118 0.91 1.67 12.88
CA LYS A 118 -0.18 2.58 12.48
C LYS A 118 -1.45 1.82 12.09
N ALA A 119 -1.39 0.50 11.97
CA ALA A 119 -2.53 -0.32 11.60
C ALA A 119 -3.48 -0.44 12.80
N ASN A 120 -4.62 0.22 12.72
CA ASN A 120 -5.69 0.14 13.72
C ASN A 120 -6.86 -0.68 13.17
N TYR A 121 -7.60 -1.34 14.05
CA TYR A 121 -8.86 -1.98 13.68
C TYR A 121 -9.96 -1.53 14.64
N ILE A 122 -11.15 -1.31 14.09
CA ILE A 122 -12.33 -0.93 14.85
C ILE A 122 -13.36 -2.04 14.65
N LEU A 123 -13.83 -2.62 15.76
CA LEU A 123 -14.87 -3.64 15.75
C LEU A 123 -16.23 -2.99 16.04
N PHE A 124 -17.10 -2.96 15.04
CA PHE A 124 -18.51 -2.61 15.23
C PHE A 124 -19.34 -3.87 15.45
N SER A 125 -19.56 -4.27 16.71
CA SER A 125 -20.44 -5.40 17.03
C SER A 125 -21.14 -5.24 18.38
N LYS A 126 -22.27 -5.94 18.57
CA LYS A 126 -22.91 -6.12 19.88
C LYS A 126 -22.19 -7.16 20.77
N ILE A 127 -21.10 -7.77 20.29
CA ILE A 127 -20.40 -8.88 20.94
C ILE A 127 -19.45 -8.33 22.02
N VAL A 128 -19.59 -8.89 23.22
CA VAL A 128 -18.95 -8.44 24.48
C VAL A 128 -17.44 -8.73 24.53
N ARG A 129 -16.88 -9.49 23.58
CA ARG A 129 -15.44 -9.84 23.54
C ARG A 129 -14.86 -9.63 22.13
N SER A 130 -13.83 -8.78 22.05
CA SER A 130 -13.11 -8.48 20.81
C SER A 130 -12.43 -9.74 20.25
N PRO A 131 -12.57 -10.03 18.94
CA PRO A 131 -11.85 -11.12 18.30
C PRO A 131 -10.34 -10.84 18.33
N LYS A 132 -9.54 -11.90 18.51
CA LYS A 132 -8.08 -11.80 18.45
C LYS A 132 -7.64 -11.84 17.00
N ILE A 133 -7.36 -10.69 16.42
CA ILE A 133 -6.81 -10.57 15.07
C ILE A 133 -5.29 -10.43 15.18
N THR A 134 -4.55 -11.19 14.36
CA THR A 134 -3.08 -11.15 14.30
C THR A 134 -2.62 -10.59 12.98
N TRP A 135 -1.74 -9.59 13.01
CA TRP A 135 -1.08 -9.03 11.84
C TRP A 135 0.37 -9.52 11.82
N ASN A 136 0.76 -10.35 10.85
CA ASN A 136 2.10 -10.94 10.79
C ASN A 136 2.58 -11.61 12.10
N GLY A 137 1.66 -12.21 12.87
CA GLY A 137 1.97 -12.81 14.18
C GLY A 137 2.08 -11.80 15.33
N CYS A 138 2.02 -10.49 15.06
CA CYS A 138 1.90 -9.44 16.07
C CYS A 138 0.43 -9.19 16.42
N LYS A 139 0.14 -8.99 17.71
CA LYS A 139 -1.20 -8.61 18.18
C LYS A 139 -1.42 -7.13 17.91
N ASN A 140 -2.44 -6.78 17.14
CA ASN A 140 -2.82 -5.38 16.98
C ASN A 140 -3.49 -4.86 18.26
N LYS A 141 -3.21 -3.61 18.63
CA LYS A 141 -3.86 -2.95 19.76
C LYS A 141 -5.29 -2.58 19.35
N TYR A 142 -6.23 -2.88 20.24
CA TYR A 142 -7.61 -2.41 20.14
C TYR A 142 -7.62 -0.89 20.41
N SER A 143 -8.21 -0.12 19.50
CA SER A 143 -8.42 1.33 19.67
C SER A 143 -9.75 1.62 20.35
#